data_AF-A0AAU0MAR4-F1
#
_entry.id   AF-A0AAU0MAR4-F1
#
_cell.length_a   1.000
_cell.length_b   1.000
_cell.length_c   1.000
_cell.angle_alpha   90.00
_cell.angle_beta   90.00
_cell.angle_gamma   90.00
#
_symmetry.space_group_name_H-M   'P 1'
#
loop_
_entity.id
_entity.type
_entity.pdbx_description
1 polymer ?
#
loop_
_entity_poly.entity_id
_entity_poly.type
_entity_poly.pdbx_seq_one_letter_code
_entity_poly.pdbx_strand_id
1 'polypeptide(L)'
;MKTLEQRVEDALLDRDPRESEFRVKETVADALSTFDPSATVKVTSYFNHTFAPDIVLSWGKAERPVFLRFTDNLPELGEDIELLDRKDPLMFGLSTPPIEGVQENRLDERTRAADILLTTPAAVDELSARVTPAATDRMLRNSLAHGGRGALVGKAEANRLADSFDTGFTAASRGQVEATRLALTAIGDHFAGGQARRLNRVVQAVWEGGGSGIDQYPGDPDLAAEVSNLSLIYLLQYMDTANPAFWRGVGRALTLDQLVALAHADAAGLNNFQHLVNANLDVLRARACLVLDMSMYDNEEPLDLSWAVDLPVRDAPPALTLRGPGFHAFVTRKKEDLKPRLSPSAGGLSVTEFLDRTATAHVAAVNASVGDRHISLSDDSGTTDTDFVQAATSGLPDAQVDRATVSTPSGRITVDFAQRTGTGVTRSDTLVVDLLLATTSLLVDFTAEQREALTAFLTITTRAPATTPETLNFNENDADHASPARE
;
A
#
# COMPACT_ATOMS: atom_id res chain seq x y z
N MET A 1 2.54 -28.03 -18.57
CA MET A 1 1.69 -28.28 -17.38
C MET A 1 0.28 -28.57 -17.86
N LYS A 2 -0.45 -29.47 -17.20
CA LYS A 2 -1.89 -29.67 -17.47
C LYS A 2 -2.67 -28.45 -16.96
N THR A 3 -3.72 -28.04 -17.67
CA THR A 3 -4.65 -27.01 -17.17
C THR A 3 -5.49 -27.57 -16.01
N LEU A 4 -6.09 -26.71 -15.20
CA LEU A 4 -7.03 -27.13 -14.16
C LEU A 4 -8.19 -27.92 -14.74
N GLU A 5 -8.69 -27.50 -15.90
CA GLU A 5 -9.76 -28.20 -16.62
C GLU A 5 -9.37 -29.64 -16.95
N GLN A 6 -8.17 -29.85 -17.50
CA GLN A 6 -7.64 -31.19 -17.78
C GLN A 6 -7.44 -32.02 -16.51
N ARG A 7 -7.01 -31.39 -15.42
CA ARG A 7 -6.85 -32.10 -14.13
C ARG A 7 -8.18 -32.54 -13.55
N VAL A 8 -9.22 -31.70 -13.65
CA VAL A 8 -10.58 -32.03 -13.20
C VAL A 8 -11.18 -33.13 -14.08
N GLU A 9 -11.02 -33.04 -15.39
CA GLU A 9 -11.48 -34.08 -16.34
C GLU A 9 -10.77 -35.42 -16.07
N ASP A 10 -9.45 -35.42 -15.89
CA ASP A 10 -8.68 -36.62 -15.55
C ASP A 10 -9.10 -37.24 -14.20
N ALA A 11 -9.57 -36.43 -13.26
CA ALA A 11 -10.09 -36.91 -11.96
C ALA A 11 -11.51 -37.48 -12.10
N LEU A 12 -12.35 -36.90 -12.95
CA LEU A 12 -13.69 -37.41 -13.26
C LEU A 12 -13.67 -38.75 -14.00
N LEU A 13 -12.62 -39.02 -14.78
CA LEU A 13 -12.45 -40.26 -15.54
C LEU A 13 -11.89 -41.43 -14.71
N ASP A 14 -11.67 -41.27 -13.40
CA ASP A 14 -11.25 -42.37 -12.54
C ASP A 14 -12.34 -43.46 -12.47
N ARG A 15 -11.91 -44.72 -12.46
CA ARG A 15 -12.82 -45.87 -12.48
C ARG A 15 -13.43 -46.15 -11.13
N ASP A 16 -12.77 -45.76 -10.03
CA ASP A 16 -13.34 -45.85 -8.69
C ASP A 16 -14.10 -44.54 -8.39
N PRO A 17 -15.43 -44.58 -8.20
CA PRO A 17 -16.21 -43.37 -7.91
C PRO A 17 -15.76 -42.61 -6.67
N ARG A 18 -15.23 -43.30 -5.65
CA ARG A 18 -14.75 -42.65 -4.42
C ARG A 18 -13.43 -41.93 -4.65
N GLU A 19 -12.56 -42.55 -5.44
CA GLU A 19 -11.29 -41.94 -5.83
C GLU A 19 -11.52 -40.76 -6.77
N SER A 20 -12.49 -40.88 -7.69
CA SER A 20 -12.91 -39.78 -8.56
C SER A 20 -13.39 -38.58 -7.74
N GLU A 21 -14.32 -38.79 -6.81
CA GLU A 21 -14.82 -37.75 -5.90
C GLU A 21 -13.67 -37.07 -5.13
N PHE A 22 -12.80 -37.88 -4.52
CA PHE A 22 -11.68 -37.39 -3.73
C PHE A 22 -10.74 -36.52 -4.57
N ARG A 23 -10.32 -37.01 -5.74
CA ARG A 23 -9.37 -36.33 -6.62
C ARG A 23 -9.95 -35.05 -7.24
N VAL A 24 -11.25 -35.02 -7.54
CA VAL A 24 -11.94 -33.80 -8.01
C VAL A 24 -11.93 -32.75 -6.90
N LYS A 25 -12.36 -33.10 -5.69
CA LYS A 25 -12.38 -32.18 -4.55
C LYS A 25 -10.99 -31.66 -4.19
N GLU A 26 -9.99 -32.53 -4.17
CA GLU A 26 -8.59 -32.15 -3.93
C GLU A 26 -8.09 -31.17 -5.01
N THR A 27 -8.34 -31.48 -6.29
CA THR A 27 -7.93 -30.61 -7.40
C THR A 27 -8.58 -29.23 -7.33
N VAL A 28 -9.88 -29.15 -7.02
CA VAL A 28 -10.59 -27.87 -6.87
C VAL A 28 -10.14 -27.14 -5.59
N ALA A 29 -9.91 -27.84 -4.49
CA ALA A 29 -9.42 -27.25 -3.25
C ALA A 29 -8.02 -26.62 -3.42
N ASP A 30 -7.12 -27.29 -4.13
CA ASP A 30 -5.79 -26.76 -4.47
C ASP A 30 -5.89 -25.50 -5.33
N ALA A 31 -6.79 -25.51 -6.32
CA ALA A 31 -7.02 -24.38 -7.20
C ALA A 31 -7.55 -23.18 -6.41
N LEU A 32 -8.53 -23.38 -5.53
CA LEU A 32 -9.09 -22.32 -4.69
C LEU A 32 -8.08 -21.79 -3.67
N SER A 33 -7.23 -22.66 -3.11
CA SER A 33 -6.13 -22.27 -2.21
C SER A 33 -5.09 -21.41 -2.94
N THR A 34 -4.84 -21.69 -4.22
CA THR A 34 -3.96 -20.87 -5.07
C THR A 34 -4.62 -19.56 -5.47
N PHE A 35 -5.93 -19.60 -5.76
CA PHE A 35 -6.73 -18.46 -6.18
C PHE A 35 -6.78 -17.38 -5.08
N ASP A 36 -7.02 -17.78 -3.84
CA ASP A 36 -6.90 -16.91 -2.66
C ASP A 36 -6.12 -17.61 -1.52
N PRO A 37 -4.81 -17.36 -1.41
CA PRO A 37 -3.96 -17.94 -0.37
C PRO A 37 -4.32 -17.52 1.07
N SER A 38 -5.18 -16.51 1.25
CA SER A 38 -5.64 -16.12 2.58
C SER A 38 -6.78 -17.01 3.12
N ALA A 39 -7.39 -17.84 2.26
CA ALA A 39 -8.47 -18.73 2.63
C ALA A 39 -7.95 -20.04 3.24
N THR A 40 -8.58 -20.51 4.31
CA THR A 40 -8.49 -21.91 4.72
C THR A 40 -9.53 -22.71 3.96
N VAL A 41 -9.10 -23.74 3.24
CA VAL A 41 -9.98 -24.60 2.43
C VAL A 41 -10.30 -25.88 3.19
N LYS A 42 -11.59 -26.14 3.42
CA LYS A 42 -12.08 -27.34 4.08
C LYS A 42 -12.93 -28.16 3.14
N VAL A 43 -12.45 -29.35 2.78
CA VAL A 43 -13.21 -30.34 2.01
C VAL A 43 -14.21 -31.05 2.92
N THR A 44 -15.45 -31.22 2.47
CA THR A 44 -16.51 -31.92 3.20
C THR A 44 -16.71 -33.35 2.67
N SER A 45 -17.51 -34.14 3.40
CA SER A 45 -17.92 -35.48 2.97
C SER A 45 -19.08 -35.50 1.97
N TYR A 46 -19.61 -34.33 1.56
CA TYR A 46 -20.74 -34.24 0.61
C TYR A 46 -20.22 -34.03 -0.80
N PHE A 47 -20.83 -34.67 -1.79
CA PHE A 47 -20.51 -34.44 -3.20
C PHE A 47 -21.76 -34.21 -4.04
N ASN A 48 -21.76 -33.15 -4.84
CA ASN A 48 -22.82 -32.82 -5.79
C ASN A 48 -24.22 -32.73 -5.13
N HIS A 49 -24.30 -32.14 -3.92
CA HIS A 49 -25.54 -32.03 -3.15
C HIS A 49 -26.04 -30.58 -3.14
N THR A 50 -27.32 -30.34 -3.44
CA THR A 50 -27.92 -28.98 -3.50
C THR A 50 -27.87 -28.25 -2.16
N PHE A 51 -28.05 -28.94 -1.03
CA PHE A 51 -28.19 -28.30 0.28
C PHE A 51 -26.93 -28.33 1.17
N ALA A 52 -25.89 -29.07 0.79
CA ALA A 52 -24.71 -29.28 1.61
C ALA A 52 -23.45 -29.00 0.78
N PRO A 53 -22.56 -28.11 1.22
CA PRO A 53 -21.42 -27.70 0.41
C PRO A 53 -20.39 -28.82 0.32
N ASP A 54 -19.78 -28.94 -0.84
CA ASP A 54 -18.67 -29.85 -1.12
C ASP A 54 -17.37 -29.37 -0.47
N ILE A 55 -17.18 -28.05 -0.46
CA ILE A 55 -16.00 -27.37 0.09
C ILE A 55 -16.48 -26.12 0.85
N VAL A 56 -15.75 -25.72 1.90
CA VAL A 56 -15.98 -24.45 2.60
C VAL A 56 -14.68 -23.65 2.62
N LEU A 57 -14.72 -22.43 2.11
CA LEU A 57 -13.64 -21.43 2.27
C LEU A 57 -13.87 -20.66 3.57
N SER A 58 -12.81 -20.40 4.33
CA SER A 58 -12.89 -19.68 5.60
C SER A 58 -11.77 -18.65 5.76
N TRP A 59 -12.13 -17.47 6.27
CA TRP A 59 -11.23 -16.39 6.66
C TRP A 59 -11.48 -16.01 8.13
N GLY A 60 -11.34 -17.00 9.01
CA GLY A 60 -11.66 -16.88 10.43
C GLY A 60 -13.16 -16.99 10.68
N LYS A 61 -13.86 -15.86 10.87
CA LYS A 61 -15.30 -15.83 11.14
C LYS A 61 -16.16 -15.77 9.88
N ALA A 62 -15.58 -15.39 8.75
CA ALA A 62 -16.25 -15.39 7.46
C ALA A 62 -16.08 -16.77 6.81
N GLU A 63 -17.17 -17.33 6.31
CA GLU A 63 -17.17 -18.59 5.58
C GLU A 63 -17.93 -18.43 4.28
N ARG A 64 -17.48 -19.15 3.25
CA ARG A 64 -18.17 -19.23 1.97
C ARG A 64 -18.34 -20.69 1.54
N PRO A 65 -19.59 -21.17 1.40
CA PRO A 65 -19.84 -22.51 0.91
C PRO A 65 -19.57 -22.59 -0.60
N VAL A 66 -18.88 -23.67 -1.00
CA VAL A 66 -18.56 -23.99 -2.38
C VAL A 66 -19.29 -25.27 -2.78
N PHE A 67 -20.01 -25.21 -3.89
CA PHE A 67 -20.80 -26.29 -4.45
C PHE A 67 -20.22 -26.72 -5.79
N LEU A 68 -19.86 -28.00 -5.92
CA LEU A 68 -19.34 -28.56 -7.17
C LEU A 68 -20.51 -29.04 -8.02
N ARG A 69 -20.61 -28.59 -9.28
CA ARG A 69 -21.72 -28.93 -10.17
C ARG A 69 -21.25 -29.36 -11.54
N PHE A 70 -21.94 -30.34 -12.10
CA PHE A 70 -21.82 -30.61 -13.52
C PHE A 70 -22.49 -29.48 -14.31
N THR A 71 -21.86 -29.12 -15.43
CA THR A 71 -22.24 -28.00 -16.30
C THR A 71 -22.65 -28.50 -17.69
N ASP A 72 -22.95 -29.79 -17.81
CA ASP A 72 -23.47 -30.47 -19.00
C ASP A 72 -24.98 -30.26 -19.17
N ASN A 73 -25.73 -30.11 -18.08
CA ASN A 73 -27.16 -29.80 -18.09
C ASN A 73 -27.46 -28.41 -17.51
N LEU A 74 -27.34 -27.36 -18.34
CA LEU A 74 -27.53 -25.98 -17.93
C LEU A 74 -28.94 -25.62 -17.42
N PRO A 75 -30.04 -26.18 -17.97
CA PRO A 75 -31.37 -26.01 -17.40
C PRO A 75 -31.46 -26.45 -15.93
N GLU A 76 -30.93 -27.63 -15.61
CA GLU A 76 -30.93 -28.19 -14.24
C GLU A 76 -30.04 -27.36 -13.30
N LEU A 77 -28.89 -26.90 -13.79
CA LEU A 77 -28.04 -25.96 -13.05
C LEU A 77 -28.80 -24.65 -12.71
N GLY A 78 -29.64 -24.18 -13.62
CA GLY A 78 -30.51 -23.03 -13.40
C GLY A 78 -31.53 -23.24 -12.27
N GLU A 79 -32.12 -24.43 -12.18
CA GLU A 79 -33.02 -24.80 -11.08
C GLU A 79 -32.25 -24.90 -9.75
N ASP A 80 -31.05 -25.48 -9.77
CA ASP A 80 -30.16 -25.58 -8.61
C ASP A 80 -29.78 -24.20 -8.04
N ILE A 81 -29.56 -23.21 -8.91
CA ILE A 81 -29.30 -21.80 -8.53
C ILE A 81 -30.49 -21.22 -7.76
N GLU A 82 -31.71 -21.50 -8.22
CA GLU A 82 -32.94 -20.97 -7.60
C GLU A 82 -33.27 -21.64 -6.27
N LEU A 83 -32.86 -22.90 -6.08
CA LEU A 83 -33.08 -23.66 -4.86
C LEU A 83 -32.06 -23.34 -3.75
N LEU A 84 -30.95 -22.70 -4.07
CA LEU A 84 -29.85 -22.51 -3.14
C LEU A 84 -30.10 -21.33 -2.17
N ASP A 85 -30.76 -21.59 -1.05
CA ASP A 85 -30.98 -20.63 0.04
C ASP A 85 -29.77 -20.56 1.00
N ARG A 86 -28.61 -20.17 0.47
CA ARG A 86 -27.37 -19.99 1.25
C ARG A 86 -26.86 -18.58 1.03
N LYS A 87 -26.19 -18.03 2.05
CA LYS A 87 -25.58 -16.70 1.95
C LYS A 87 -24.29 -16.77 1.11
N ASP A 88 -24.21 -15.92 0.09
CA ASP A 88 -23.03 -15.67 -0.76
C ASP A 88 -22.34 -16.94 -1.33
N PRO A 89 -23.04 -17.94 -1.89
CA PRO A 89 -22.41 -19.20 -2.28
C PRO A 89 -21.51 -19.06 -3.51
N LEU A 90 -20.59 -20.01 -3.67
CA LEU A 90 -19.78 -20.19 -4.88
C LEU A 90 -20.18 -21.52 -5.52
N MET A 91 -20.63 -21.49 -6.76
CA MET A 91 -20.83 -22.68 -7.59
C MET A 91 -19.63 -22.85 -8.51
N PHE A 92 -18.97 -23.99 -8.42
CA PHE A 92 -17.83 -24.34 -9.24
C PHE A 92 -18.26 -25.42 -10.23
N GLY A 93 -18.40 -25.04 -11.49
CA GLY A 93 -18.67 -25.95 -12.61
C GLY A 93 -17.48 -26.87 -12.85
N LEU A 94 -17.72 -28.17 -12.96
CA LEU A 94 -16.65 -29.16 -13.19
C LEU A 94 -16.18 -29.21 -14.65
N SER A 95 -16.89 -28.54 -15.56
CA SER A 95 -16.47 -28.30 -16.94
C SER A 95 -16.77 -26.86 -17.36
N THR A 96 -16.24 -26.43 -18.50
CA THR A 96 -16.57 -25.12 -19.08
C THR A 96 -17.73 -25.26 -20.06
N PRO A 97 -18.92 -24.72 -19.77
CA PRO A 97 -20.03 -24.77 -20.71
C PRO A 97 -19.84 -23.80 -21.88
N PRO A 98 -20.44 -24.08 -23.06
CA PRO A 98 -20.49 -23.11 -24.16
C PRO A 98 -21.20 -21.81 -23.74
N ILE A 99 -20.68 -20.67 -24.20
CA ILE A 99 -21.20 -19.34 -23.83
C ILE A 99 -22.64 -19.16 -24.29
N GLU A 100 -23.00 -19.70 -25.47
CA GLU A 100 -24.36 -19.63 -26.00
C GLU A 100 -25.35 -20.30 -25.04
N GLY A 101 -25.00 -21.47 -24.51
CA GLY A 101 -25.85 -22.18 -23.54
C GLY A 101 -26.02 -21.41 -22.23
N VAL A 102 -24.99 -20.70 -21.78
CA VAL A 102 -25.02 -19.86 -20.57
C VAL A 102 -25.97 -18.68 -20.76
N GLN A 103 -25.96 -18.08 -21.96
CA GLN A 103 -26.85 -16.97 -22.34
C GLN A 103 -28.30 -17.43 -22.50
N GLU A 104 -28.53 -18.53 -23.23
CA GLU A 104 -29.87 -19.09 -23.46
C GLU A 104 -30.58 -19.44 -22.13
N ASN A 105 -29.84 -19.94 -21.15
CA ASN A 105 -30.38 -20.28 -19.83
C ASN A 105 -30.41 -19.10 -18.85
N ARG A 106 -29.92 -17.92 -19.27
CA ARG A 106 -29.84 -16.68 -18.46
C ARG A 106 -29.10 -16.86 -17.14
N LEU A 107 -28.07 -17.71 -17.12
CA LEU A 107 -27.38 -18.09 -15.88
C LEU A 107 -26.72 -16.89 -15.20
N ASP A 108 -26.17 -15.96 -15.97
CA ASP A 108 -25.56 -14.74 -15.42
C ASP A 108 -26.57 -13.88 -14.65
N GLU A 109 -27.77 -13.70 -15.19
CA GLU A 109 -28.84 -12.95 -14.51
C GLU A 109 -29.35 -13.66 -13.26
N ARG A 110 -29.57 -14.99 -13.34
CA ARG A 110 -30.03 -15.79 -12.19
C ARG A 110 -29.01 -15.79 -11.06
N THR A 111 -27.73 -16.02 -11.39
CA THR A 111 -26.64 -16.02 -10.40
C THR A 111 -26.43 -14.65 -9.77
N ARG A 112 -26.52 -13.54 -10.54
CA ARG A 112 -26.50 -12.19 -9.96
C ARG A 112 -27.68 -11.94 -9.03
N ALA A 113 -28.90 -12.35 -9.41
CA ALA A 113 -30.09 -12.15 -8.60
C ALA A 113 -30.05 -12.91 -7.26
N ALA A 114 -29.37 -14.06 -7.24
CA ALA A 114 -29.17 -14.89 -6.06
C ALA A 114 -27.82 -14.64 -5.34
N ASP A 115 -27.04 -13.63 -5.73
CA ASP A 115 -25.70 -13.34 -5.19
C ASP A 115 -24.75 -14.58 -5.18
N ILE A 116 -24.84 -15.40 -6.23
CA ILE A 116 -24.02 -16.60 -6.44
C ILE A 116 -22.90 -16.29 -7.43
N LEU A 117 -21.68 -16.71 -7.14
CA LEU A 117 -20.63 -16.78 -8.15
C LEU A 117 -20.66 -18.14 -8.82
N LEU A 118 -21.01 -18.21 -10.11
CA LEU A 118 -20.79 -19.40 -10.92
C LEU A 118 -19.45 -19.26 -11.64
N THR A 119 -18.50 -20.14 -11.37
CA THR A 119 -17.19 -20.15 -12.04
C THR A 119 -16.77 -21.55 -12.47
N THR A 120 -15.69 -21.65 -13.25
CA THR A 120 -15.22 -22.90 -13.87
C THR A 120 -13.68 -22.97 -13.81
N PRO A 121 -13.09 -24.14 -14.08
CA PRO A 121 -11.66 -24.30 -14.23
C PRO A 121 -11.02 -23.28 -15.18
N ALA A 122 -11.64 -23.02 -16.34
CA ALA A 122 -11.09 -22.13 -17.34
C ALA A 122 -10.97 -20.67 -16.85
N ALA A 123 -12.00 -20.16 -16.16
CA ALA A 123 -11.99 -18.81 -15.62
C ALA A 123 -11.02 -18.66 -14.43
N VAL A 124 -10.97 -19.66 -13.55
CA VAL A 124 -10.05 -19.67 -12.39
C VAL A 124 -8.59 -19.76 -12.85
N ASP A 125 -8.29 -20.62 -13.83
CA ASP A 125 -6.95 -20.68 -14.43
C ASP A 125 -6.55 -19.35 -15.05
N GLU A 126 -7.46 -18.72 -15.81
CA GLU A 126 -7.16 -17.45 -16.46
C GLU A 126 -6.81 -16.37 -15.45
N LEU A 127 -7.62 -16.20 -14.39
CA LEU A 127 -7.36 -15.22 -13.34
C LEU A 127 -6.12 -15.54 -12.49
N SER A 128 -5.78 -16.82 -12.32
CA SER A 128 -4.65 -17.25 -11.50
C SER A 128 -3.31 -17.14 -12.24
N ALA A 129 -3.31 -17.36 -13.54
CA ALA A 129 -2.12 -17.49 -14.38
C ALA A 129 -2.13 -16.53 -15.58
N ARG A 130 -2.63 -15.31 -15.38
CA ARG A 130 -2.59 -14.25 -16.41
C ARG A 130 -1.17 -14.04 -16.92
N VAL A 131 -1.04 -13.91 -18.24
CA VAL A 131 0.26 -13.72 -18.91
C VAL A 131 0.94 -12.43 -18.46
N THR A 132 0.15 -11.37 -18.24
CA THR A 132 0.63 -10.08 -17.74
C THR A 132 -0.10 -9.78 -16.43
N PRO A 133 0.48 -10.15 -15.28
CA PRO A 133 -0.13 -9.86 -13.99
C PRO A 133 -0.27 -8.36 -13.77
N ALA A 134 -1.47 -7.92 -13.45
CA ALA A 134 -1.74 -6.55 -13.04
C ALA A 134 -1.57 -6.40 -11.53
N ALA A 135 -1.25 -5.19 -11.07
CA ALA A 135 -1.11 -4.88 -9.65
C ALA A 135 -2.40 -5.14 -8.84
N THR A 136 -3.54 -5.20 -9.53
CA THR A 136 -4.87 -5.38 -8.96
C THR A 136 -5.34 -6.84 -8.97
N ASP A 137 -4.61 -7.77 -9.61
CA ASP A 137 -5.07 -9.15 -9.81
C ASP A 137 -5.28 -9.90 -8.49
N ARG A 138 -4.37 -9.75 -7.52
CA ARG A 138 -4.51 -10.38 -6.20
C ARG A 138 -5.75 -9.87 -5.46
N MET A 139 -5.99 -8.56 -5.53
CA MET A 139 -7.19 -7.93 -4.96
C MET A 139 -8.47 -8.40 -5.65
N LEU A 140 -8.46 -8.55 -6.98
CA LEU A 140 -9.57 -9.06 -7.74
C LEU A 140 -9.91 -10.50 -7.32
N ARG A 141 -8.92 -11.41 -7.31
CA ARG A 141 -9.13 -12.81 -6.92
C ARG A 141 -9.65 -12.94 -5.49
N ASN A 142 -9.03 -12.23 -4.54
CA ASN A 142 -9.50 -12.21 -3.15
C ASN A 142 -10.95 -11.71 -3.04
N SER A 143 -11.29 -10.63 -3.78
CA SER A 143 -12.64 -10.08 -3.79
C SER A 143 -13.66 -11.06 -4.37
N LEU A 144 -13.30 -11.75 -5.45
CA LEU A 144 -14.15 -12.74 -6.10
C LEU A 144 -14.37 -13.93 -5.20
N ALA A 145 -13.34 -14.39 -4.48
CA ALA A 145 -13.43 -15.47 -3.52
C ALA A 145 -14.33 -15.12 -2.32
N HIS A 146 -14.28 -13.89 -1.81
CA HIS A 146 -15.09 -13.46 -0.66
C HIS A 146 -16.56 -13.18 -1.00
N GLY A 147 -16.82 -12.59 -2.16
CA GLY A 147 -18.16 -12.09 -2.47
C GLY A 147 -18.37 -11.77 -3.94
N GLY A 148 -17.75 -12.52 -4.84
CA GLY A 148 -18.09 -12.49 -6.26
C GLY A 148 -19.52 -12.98 -6.51
N ARG A 149 -20.13 -12.53 -7.60
CA ARG A 149 -21.42 -13.00 -8.11
C ARG A 149 -21.47 -12.96 -9.65
N GLY A 150 -22.53 -13.53 -10.21
CA GLY A 150 -22.71 -13.64 -11.66
C GLY A 150 -22.00 -14.86 -12.24
N ALA A 151 -22.08 -15.01 -13.56
CA ALA A 151 -21.47 -16.13 -14.26
C ALA A 151 -20.12 -15.74 -14.86
N LEU A 152 -19.05 -16.32 -14.31
CA LEU A 152 -17.67 -16.18 -14.78
C LEU A 152 -17.13 -17.54 -15.21
N VAL A 153 -17.58 -17.99 -16.38
CA VAL A 153 -17.38 -19.36 -16.87
C VAL A 153 -16.27 -19.51 -17.91
N GLY A 154 -15.87 -18.43 -18.58
CA GLY A 154 -14.89 -18.48 -19.67
C GLY A 154 -13.69 -17.59 -19.42
N LYS A 155 -12.63 -17.83 -20.18
CA LYS A 155 -11.38 -17.04 -20.14
C LYS A 155 -11.60 -15.60 -20.60
N ALA A 156 -12.44 -15.40 -21.61
CA ALA A 156 -12.71 -14.08 -22.16
C ALA A 156 -13.47 -13.18 -21.16
N GLU A 157 -14.44 -13.73 -20.43
CA GLU A 157 -15.16 -13.03 -19.36
C GLU A 157 -14.20 -12.70 -18.21
N ALA A 158 -13.39 -13.68 -17.77
CA ALA A 158 -12.38 -13.50 -16.73
C ALA A 158 -11.39 -12.37 -17.06
N ASN A 159 -10.83 -12.37 -18.28
CA ASN A 159 -9.92 -11.32 -18.71
C ASN A 159 -10.60 -9.95 -18.81
N ARG A 160 -11.81 -9.88 -19.37
CA ARG A 160 -12.55 -8.61 -19.47
C ARG A 160 -12.81 -8.00 -18.09
N LEU A 161 -13.18 -8.82 -17.10
CA LEU A 161 -13.36 -8.35 -15.73
C LEU A 161 -12.04 -7.84 -15.14
N ALA A 162 -10.95 -8.60 -15.31
CA ALA A 162 -9.65 -8.21 -14.80
C ALA A 162 -9.11 -6.93 -15.45
N ASP A 163 -9.25 -6.78 -16.76
CA ASP A 163 -8.87 -5.57 -17.49
C ASP A 163 -9.73 -4.37 -17.10
N SER A 164 -11.04 -4.56 -16.91
CA SER A 164 -11.94 -3.51 -16.44
C SER A 164 -11.54 -3.02 -15.05
N PHE A 165 -11.17 -3.95 -14.17
CA PHE A 165 -10.74 -3.65 -12.81
C PHE A 165 -9.41 -2.87 -12.81
N ASP A 166 -8.39 -3.34 -13.54
CA ASP A 166 -7.09 -2.66 -13.64
C ASP A 166 -7.18 -1.28 -14.29
N THR A 167 -7.90 -1.20 -15.42
CA THR A 167 -8.16 0.06 -16.13
C THR A 167 -8.90 1.03 -15.22
N GLY A 168 -9.88 0.55 -14.44
CA GLY A 168 -10.64 1.33 -13.47
C GLY A 168 -9.78 1.97 -12.40
N PHE A 169 -8.86 1.21 -11.81
CA PHE A 169 -7.95 1.72 -10.78
C PHE A 169 -6.98 2.77 -11.35
N THR A 170 -6.42 2.50 -12.53
CA THR A 170 -5.54 3.44 -13.22
C THR A 170 -6.28 4.72 -13.60
N ALA A 171 -7.51 4.60 -14.09
CA ALA A 171 -8.40 5.72 -14.41
C ALA A 171 -8.74 6.55 -13.17
N ALA A 172 -9.06 5.87 -12.06
CA ALA A 172 -9.36 6.52 -10.79
C ALA A 172 -8.19 7.36 -10.29
N SER A 173 -6.96 6.82 -10.32
CA SER A 173 -5.76 7.56 -9.90
C SER A 173 -5.45 8.79 -10.75
N ARG A 174 -6.05 8.87 -11.95
CA ARG A 174 -5.87 9.97 -12.92
C ARG A 174 -7.10 10.88 -13.01
N GLY A 175 -8.13 10.66 -12.20
CA GLY A 175 -9.36 11.45 -12.24
C GLY A 175 -10.22 11.26 -13.49
N GLN A 176 -10.11 10.10 -14.16
CA GLN A 176 -10.86 9.82 -15.39
C GLN A 176 -12.26 9.28 -15.09
N VAL A 177 -13.26 10.16 -15.14
CA VAL A 177 -14.65 9.87 -14.72
C VAL A 177 -15.27 8.67 -15.45
N GLU A 178 -15.26 8.67 -16.80
CA GLU A 178 -15.96 7.65 -17.60
C GLU A 178 -15.40 6.24 -17.38
N ALA A 179 -14.07 6.09 -17.45
CA ALA A 179 -13.40 4.81 -17.25
C ALA A 179 -13.54 4.30 -15.80
N THR A 180 -13.50 5.21 -14.82
CA THR A 180 -13.78 4.86 -13.41
C THR A 180 -15.22 4.38 -13.24
N ARG A 181 -16.20 5.05 -13.88
CA ARG A 181 -17.61 4.62 -13.82
C ARG A 181 -17.82 3.23 -14.40
N LEU A 182 -17.21 2.93 -15.55
CA LEU A 182 -17.30 1.60 -16.17
C LEU A 182 -16.79 0.51 -15.24
N ALA A 183 -15.67 0.75 -14.55
CA ALA A 183 -15.15 -0.20 -13.57
C ALA A 183 -16.06 -0.35 -12.33
N LEU A 184 -16.66 0.74 -11.86
CA LEU A 184 -17.63 0.68 -10.76
C LEU A 184 -18.91 -0.05 -11.14
N THR A 185 -19.38 0.09 -12.38
CA THR A 185 -20.46 -0.74 -12.92
C THR A 185 -20.07 -2.21 -12.93
N ALA A 186 -18.88 -2.56 -13.44
CA ALA A 186 -18.39 -3.94 -13.41
C ALA A 186 -18.27 -4.48 -11.97
N ILE A 187 -17.86 -3.65 -11.01
CA ILE A 187 -17.86 -3.99 -9.59
C ILE A 187 -19.29 -4.26 -9.08
N GLY A 188 -20.25 -3.41 -9.45
CA GLY A 188 -21.66 -3.63 -9.14
C GLY A 188 -22.18 -4.94 -9.72
N ASP A 189 -21.78 -5.29 -10.94
CA ASP A 189 -22.30 -6.46 -11.65
C ASP A 189 -21.70 -7.79 -11.15
N HIS A 190 -20.43 -7.78 -10.71
CA HIS A 190 -19.69 -8.99 -10.38
C HIS A 190 -19.42 -9.22 -8.89
N PHE A 191 -19.83 -8.31 -8.01
CA PHE A 191 -19.68 -8.50 -6.56
C PHE A 191 -20.99 -8.28 -5.82
N ALA A 192 -21.23 -9.11 -4.80
CA ALA A 192 -22.34 -8.96 -3.86
C ALA A 192 -22.22 -7.62 -3.12
N GLY A 193 -23.36 -7.07 -2.67
CA GLY A 193 -23.44 -5.68 -2.20
C GLY A 193 -22.46 -5.31 -1.08
N GLY A 194 -22.09 -6.24 -0.20
CA GLY A 194 -21.07 -6.02 0.82
C GLY A 194 -19.67 -5.80 0.23
N GLN A 195 -19.25 -6.68 -0.68
CA GLN A 195 -17.94 -6.61 -1.31
C GLN A 195 -17.86 -5.48 -2.35
N ALA A 196 -18.94 -5.24 -3.10
CA ALA A 196 -19.04 -4.11 -4.03
C ALA A 196 -18.84 -2.77 -3.33
N ARG A 197 -19.48 -2.55 -2.16
CA ARG A 197 -19.27 -1.33 -1.34
C ARG A 197 -17.83 -1.19 -0.86
N ARG A 198 -17.19 -2.30 -0.45
CA ARG A 198 -15.78 -2.29 -0.04
C ARG A 198 -14.87 -1.87 -1.20
N LEU A 199 -15.07 -2.45 -2.38
CA LEU A 199 -14.32 -2.12 -3.58
C LEU A 199 -14.56 -0.68 -4.05
N ASN A 200 -15.81 -0.20 -3.99
CA ASN A 200 -16.13 1.20 -4.27
C ASN A 200 -15.33 2.16 -3.35
N ARG A 201 -15.27 1.90 -2.04
CA ARG A 201 -14.43 2.71 -1.12
C ARG A 201 -12.95 2.68 -1.45
N VAL A 202 -12.46 1.57 -1.99
CA VAL A 202 -11.05 1.42 -2.37
C VAL A 202 -10.78 2.21 -3.66
N VAL A 203 -11.67 2.15 -4.64
CA VAL A 203 -11.60 2.97 -5.86
C VAL A 203 -11.72 4.46 -5.52
N GLN A 204 -12.62 4.83 -4.59
CA GLN A 204 -12.74 6.19 -4.07
C GLN A 204 -11.44 6.66 -3.41
N ALA A 205 -10.81 5.82 -2.59
CA ALA A 205 -9.51 6.14 -1.98
C ALA A 205 -8.43 6.43 -3.02
N VAL A 206 -8.39 5.66 -4.10
CA VAL A 206 -7.47 5.87 -5.22
C VAL A 206 -7.82 7.13 -6.01
N TRP A 207 -9.10 7.45 -6.17
CA TRP A 207 -9.61 8.68 -6.80
C TRP A 207 -9.20 9.94 -6.04
N GLU A 208 -9.52 10.00 -4.73
CA GLU A 208 -9.17 11.11 -3.86
C GLU A 208 -7.65 11.24 -3.74
N GLY A 209 -6.95 10.11 -3.66
CA GLY A 209 -5.49 10.08 -3.68
C GLY A 209 -4.88 10.64 -4.97
N GLY A 210 -5.49 10.36 -6.12
CA GLY A 210 -5.15 10.98 -7.41
C GLY A 210 -5.27 12.52 -7.41
N GLY A 211 -5.89 13.09 -6.38
CA GLY A 211 -6.13 14.53 -6.22
C GLY A 211 -7.45 15.00 -6.81
N SER A 212 -8.31 14.08 -7.21
CA SER A 212 -9.62 14.41 -7.77
C SER A 212 -10.63 14.67 -6.65
N GLY A 213 -11.51 15.65 -6.87
CA GLY A 213 -12.54 16.02 -5.91
C GLY A 213 -13.61 14.93 -5.76
N ILE A 214 -14.09 14.71 -4.54
CA ILE A 214 -15.16 13.75 -4.24
C ILE A 214 -16.49 14.13 -4.91
N ASP A 215 -16.70 15.41 -5.20
CA ASP A 215 -17.86 15.93 -5.94
C ASP A 215 -17.95 15.45 -7.39
N GLN A 216 -16.82 14.99 -7.94
CA GLN A 216 -16.71 14.45 -9.30
C GLN A 216 -16.64 12.93 -9.33
N TYR A 217 -16.69 12.27 -8.17
CA TYR A 217 -16.58 10.81 -8.09
C TYR A 217 -17.81 10.15 -8.75
N PRO A 218 -17.62 9.22 -9.71
CA PRO A 218 -18.72 8.64 -10.47
C PRO A 218 -19.47 7.51 -9.76
N GLY A 219 -19.01 7.06 -8.58
CA GLY A 219 -19.66 6.02 -7.78
C GLY A 219 -20.58 6.58 -6.70
N ASP A 220 -20.96 5.71 -5.77
CA ASP A 220 -21.67 6.12 -4.55
C ASP A 220 -20.63 6.59 -3.52
N PRO A 221 -20.45 7.91 -3.28
CA PRO A 221 -19.40 8.38 -2.39
C PRO A 221 -19.72 8.00 -0.95
N ASP A 222 -18.75 7.40 -0.26
CA ASP A 222 -18.77 7.32 1.20
C ASP A 222 -18.29 8.67 1.74
N LEU A 223 -19.24 9.49 2.21
CA LEU A 223 -18.97 10.84 2.72
C LEU A 223 -18.44 10.84 4.16
N ALA A 224 -18.27 9.66 4.78
CA ALA A 224 -17.51 9.56 6.01
C ALA A 224 -16.05 9.95 5.72
N ALA A 225 -15.62 11.08 6.31
CA ALA A 225 -14.41 11.82 5.94
C ALA A 225 -13.12 11.00 5.82
N GLU A 226 -12.28 11.44 4.88
CA GLU A 226 -10.92 10.96 4.54
C GLU A 226 -10.84 9.49 4.12
N VAL A 227 -9.76 9.13 3.42
CA VAL A 227 -9.50 7.74 3.02
C VAL A 227 -9.57 6.85 4.27
N SER A 228 -10.60 6.00 4.33
CA SER A 228 -10.82 5.19 5.53
C SER A 228 -9.63 4.25 5.77
N ASN A 229 -9.23 4.07 7.04
CA ASN A 229 -8.17 3.13 7.41
C ASN A 229 -8.43 1.73 6.85
N LEU A 230 -9.70 1.31 6.74
CA LEU A 230 -10.09 0.04 6.14
C LEU A 230 -9.73 -0.06 4.64
N SER A 231 -9.89 1.02 3.88
CA SER A 231 -9.47 1.09 2.47
C SER A 231 -7.95 0.99 2.35
N LEU A 232 -7.21 1.71 3.19
CA LEU A 232 -5.74 1.65 3.21
C LEU A 232 -5.24 0.25 3.58
N ILE A 233 -5.78 -0.37 4.64
CA ILE A 233 -5.43 -1.75 5.03
C ILE A 233 -5.64 -2.69 3.84
N TYR A 234 -6.76 -2.56 3.13
CA TYR A 234 -7.05 -3.42 1.99
C TYR A 234 -6.05 -3.21 0.84
N LEU A 235 -5.72 -1.96 0.51
CA LEU A 235 -4.70 -1.66 -0.49
C LEU A 235 -3.34 -2.22 -0.10
N LEU A 236 -2.93 -2.03 1.15
CA LEU A 236 -1.65 -2.55 1.65
C LEU A 236 -1.58 -4.08 1.60
N GLN A 237 -2.68 -4.79 1.86
CA GLN A 237 -2.72 -6.24 1.88
C GLN A 237 -2.75 -6.88 0.49
N TYR A 238 -3.45 -6.26 -0.47
CA TYR A 238 -3.83 -6.93 -1.71
C TYR A 238 -3.32 -6.28 -2.99
N MET A 239 -2.81 -5.05 -2.96
CA MET A 239 -2.14 -4.47 -4.12
C MET A 239 -0.76 -5.07 -4.30
N ASP A 240 -0.39 -5.39 -5.54
CA ASP A 240 0.94 -5.87 -5.89
C ASP A 240 1.67 -4.81 -6.73
N THR A 241 2.11 -3.74 -6.07
CA THR A 241 2.84 -2.66 -6.76
C THR A 241 3.83 -1.95 -5.85
N ALA A 242 5.03 -1.74 -6.38
CA ALA A 242 6.05 -0.87 -5.79
C ALA A 242 6.03 0.55 -6.41
N ASN A 243 5.06 0.88 -7.28
CA ASN A 243 5.05 2.13 -8.02
C ASN A 243 4.90 3.35 -7.08
N PRO A 244 5.93 4.22 -6.97
CA PRO A 244 5.87 5.36 -6.05
C PRO A 244 4.77 6.35 -6.41
N ALA A 245 4.44 6.53 -7.70
CA ALA A 245 3.41 7.47 -8.13
C ALA A 245 2.02 7.05 -7.65
N PHE A 246 1.74 5.74 -7.62
CA PHE A 246 0.49 5.19 -7.09
C PHE A 246 0.38 5.46 -5.59
N TRP A 247 1.40 5.07 -4.81
CA TRP A 247 1.41 5.24 -3.36
C TRP A 247 1.41 6.71 -2.94
N ARG A 248 2.06 7.58 -3.71
CA ARG A 248 2.01 9.03 -3.54
C ARG A 248 0.61 9.60 -3.75
N GLY A 249 -0.13 9.06 -4.72
CA GLY A 249 -1.53 9.37 -4.89
C GLY A 249 -2.30 8.99 -3.62
N VAL A 250 -2.35 7.69 -3.30
CA VAL A 250 -3.11 7.14 -2.17
C VAL A 250 -2.80 7.86 -0.83
N GLY A 251 -1.54 8.23 -0.59
CA GLY A 251 -1.10 8.83 0.67
C GLY A 251 -1.06 10.36 0.71
N ARG A 252 -1.67 11.08 -0.23
CA ARG A 252 -1.52 12.55 -0.33
C ARG A 252 -2.03 13.33 0.90
N ALA A 253 -2.99 12.76 1.62
CA ALA A 253 -3.54 13.29 2.88
C ALA A 253 -3.12 12.45 4.10
N LEU A 254 -2.09 11.61 3.96
CA LEU A 254 -1.66 10.68 4.99
C LEU A 254 -1.15 11.41 6.23
N THR A 255 -1.55 10.93 7.40
CA THR A 255 -1.12 11.43 8.71
C THR A 255 -0.37 10.37 9.51
N LEU A 256 0.41 10.81 10.51
CA LEU A 256 1.06 9.87 11.44
C LEU A 256 0.04 9.02 12.22
N ASP A 257 -1.10 9.60 12.59
CA ASP A 257 -2.14 8.89 13.33
C ASP A 257 -2.76 7.75 12.49
N GLN A 258 -2.91 7.97 11.17
CA GLN A 258 -3.33 6.92 10.23
C GLN A 258 -2.28 5.81 10.12
N LEU A 259 -0.99 6.14 10.02
CA LEU A 259 0.08 5.13 9.98
C LEU A 259 0.11 4.27 11.25
N VAL A 260 -0.11 4.89 12.41
CA VAL A 260 -0.24 4.17 13.68
C VAL A 260 -1.48 3.29 13.68
N ALA A 261 -2.62 3.76 13.18
CA ALA A 261 -3.84 2.95 13.08
C ALA A 261 -3.66 1.75 12.13
N LEU A 262 -2.91 1.92 11.04
CA LEU A 262 -2.56 0.84 10.10
C LEU A 262 -1.70 -0.22 10.78
N ALA A 263 -0.75 0.19 11.62
CA ALA A 263 0.07 -0.75 12.38
C ALA A 263 -0.71 -1.59 13.39
N HIS A 264 -1.71 -1.01 14.07
CA HIS A 264 -2.59 -1.77 14.97
C HIS A 264 -3.43 -2.83 14.25
N ALA A 265 -3.60 -2.70 12.94
CA ALA A 265 -4.24 -3.69 12.08
C ALA A 265 -3.23 -4.65 11.43
N ASP A 266 -2.02 -4.76 12.00
CA ASP A 266 -0.91 -5.59 11.54
C ASP A 266 -0.44 -5.28 10.10
N ALA A 267 -0.74 -4.07 9.58
CA ALA A 267 -0.36 -3.68 8.22
C ALA A 267 1.07 -3.12 8.12
N ALA A 268 1.71 -2.77 9.24
CA ALA A 268 3.06 -2.20 9.25
C ALA A 268 4.16 -3.18 8.81
N GLY A 269 3.91 -4.49 8.94
CA GLY A 269 4.83 -5.54 8.48
C GLY A 269 4.78 -5.82 6.97
N LEU A 270 3.88 -5.16 6.23
CA LEU A 270 3.72 -5.38 4.79
C LEU A 270 4.71 -4.52 3.99
N ASN A 271 5.28 -5.06 2.91
CA ASN A 271 6.18 -4.29 2.02
C ASN A 271 5.50 -3.03 1.47
N ASN A 272 4.19 -3.10 1.20
CA ASN A 272 3.42 -1.94 0.75
C ASN A 272 3.38 -0.80 1.77
N PHE A 273 3.53 -1.07 3.07
CA PHE A 273 3.64 -0.03 4.08
C PHE A 273 4.92 0.80 3.86
N GLN A 274 6.03 0.13 3.53
CA GLN A 274 7.29 0.80 3.18
C GLN A 274 7.11 1.73 1.98
N HIS A 275 6.45 1.22 0.93
CA HIS A 275 6.18 2.01 -0.29
C HIS A 275 5.26 3.20 -0.01
N LEU A 276 4.21 3.01 0.81
CA LEU A 276 3.31 4.08 1.22
C LEU A 276 4.03 5.20 1.98
N VAL A 277 4.86 4.86 2.98
CA VAL A 277 5.58 5.86 3.77
C VAL A 277 6.61 6.59 2.91
N ASN A 278 7.45 5.86 2.17
CA ASN A 278 8.51 6.44 1.33
C ASN A 278 7.96 7.40 0.26
N ALA A 279 6.81 7.07 -0.35
CA ALA A 279 6.22 7.90 -1.39
C ALA A 279 5.64 9.24 -0.88
N ASN A 280 5.44 9.39 0.43
CA ASN A 280 4.68 10.46 1.07
C ASN A 280 5.45 11.22 2.17
N LEU A 281 6.78 11.11 2.21
CA LEU A 281 7.61 11.80 3.21
C LEU A 281 7.53 13.35 3.14
N ASP A 282 7.06 13.92 2.03
CA ASP A 282 6.88 15.37 1.82
C ASP A 282 5.53 15.89 2.29
N VAL A 283 4.59 15.01 2.61
CA VAL A 283 3.30 15.40 3.20
C VAL A 283 3.21 15.03 4.67
N LEU A 284 3.96 14.00 5.10
CA LEU A 284 4.03 13.58 6.49
C LEU A 284 4.70 14.65 7.35
N ARG A 285 3.98 15.05 8.41
CA ARG A 285 4.40 16.10 9.33
C ARG A 285 4.54 15.58 10.75
N ALA A 286 5.61 15.98 11.41
CA ALA A 286 5.95 15.64 12.78
C ALA A 286 6.49 16.86 13.52
N ARG A 287 6.56 16.75 14.85
CA ARG A 287 7.08 17.81 15.71
C ARG A 287 8.35 17.42 16.44
N ALA A 288 8.47 16.14 16.79
CA ALA A 288 9.57 15.66 17.59
C ALA A 288 10.08 14.32 17.08
N CYS A 289 11.39 14.14 17.17
CA CYS A 289 12.11 12.92 16.85
C CYS A 289 12.98 12.51 18.03
N LEU A 290 12.96 11.24 18.43
CA LEU A 290 13.86 10.64 19.41
C LEU A 290 14.74 9.63 18.70
N VAL A 291 16.05 9.66 18.94
CA VAL A 291 16.99 8.69 18.36
C VAL A 291 17.60 7.83 19.45
N LEU A 292 17.27 6.55 19.43
CA LEU A 292 17.89 5.55 20.30
C LEU A 292 19.08 4.91 19.59
N ASP A 293 20.18 4.80 20.33
CA ASP A 293 21.35 4.03 19.92
C ASP A 293 21.08 2.55 20.18
N MET A 294 21.12 1.75 19.12
CA MET A 294 20.84 0.32 19.14
C MET A 294 22.11 -0.52 18.93
N SER A 295 23.28 0.09 18.81
CA SER A 295 24.56 -0.60 18.54
C SER A 295 24.92 -1.69 19.56
N MET A 296 24.44 -1.56 20.80
CA MET A 296 24.67 -2.54 21.88
C MET A 296 23.63 -3.68 21.90
N TYR A 297 22.52 -3.53 21.17
CA TYR A 297 21.43 -4.51 21.09
C TYR A 297 21.42 -5.27 19.77
N ASP A 298 21.90 -4.64 18.69
CA ASP A 298 22.09 -5.27 17.37
C ASP A 298 23.37 -6.12 17.38
N ASN A 299 23.24 -7.39 17.73
CA ASN A 299 24.33 -8.38 17.64
C ASN A 299 24.34 -9.12 16.29
N GLU A 300 23.49 -8.73 15.35
CA GLU A 300 23.29 -9.37 14.04
C GLU A 300 23.80 -8.46 12.89
N GLU A 301 23.72 -8.95 11.64
CA GLU A 301 24.04 -8.12 10.46
C GLU A 301 23.23 -6.82 10.48
N PRO A 302 23.83 -5.67 10.05
CA PRO A 302 23.16 -4.38 10.08
C PRO A 302 21.87 -4.43 9.27
N LEU A 303 20.75 -4.12 9.92
CA LEU A 303 19.43 -4.07 9.28
C LEU A 303 19.39 -2.98 8.19
N ASP A 304 18.81 -3.33 7.03
CA ASP A 304 18.44 -2.35 6.02
C ASP A 304 17.47 -1.30 6.60
N LEU A 305 17.54 -0.08 6.06
CA LEU A 305 16.62 0.99 6.43
C LEU A 305 15.18 0.58 6.17
N SER A 306 14.34 0.67 7.20
CA SER A 306 12.94 0.26 7.11
C SER A 306 12.05 1.06 8.06
N TRP A 307 10.80 1.21 7.68
CA TRP A 307 9.74 1.81 8.49
C TRP A 307 9.06 0.76 9.35
N ALA A 308 8.77 1.13 10.58
CA ALA A 308 7.95 0.37 11.50
C ALA A 308 7.05 1.32 12.28
N VAL A 309 6.18 0.76 13.12
CA VAL A 309 5.50 1.52 14.16
C VAL A 309 5.77 0.82 15.47
N ASP A 310 6.53 1.48 16.33
CA ASP A 310 7.04 0.91 17.56
C ASP A 310 6.74 1.79 18.77
N LEU A 311 6.84 1.21 19.96
CA LEU A 311 6.79 1.95 21.21
C LEU A 311 8.19 2.56 21.46
N PRO A 312 8.32 3.90 21.53
CA PRO A 312 9.62 4.53 21.76
C PRO A 312 10.16 4.20 23.16
N VAL A 313 9.27 4.15 24.15
CA VAL A 313 9.57 3.76 25.53
C VAL A 313 8.36 3.00 26.08
N ARG A 314 8.57 2.17 27.11
CA ARG A 314 7.48 1.55 27.87
C ARG A 314 6.50 2.64 28.35
N ASP A 315 5.21 2.42 28.11
CA ASP A 315 4.08 3.31 28.43
C ASP A 315 3.91 4.56 27.55
N ALA A 316 4.74 4.75 26.51
CA ALA A 316 4.54 5.79 25.50
C ALA A 316 3.58 5.32 24.40
N PRO A 317 2.86 6.23 23.70
CA PRO A 317 2.07 5.84 22.53
C PRO A 317 3.00 5.38 21.39
N PRO A 318 2.50 4.50 20.50
CA PRO A 318 3.25 4.06 19.33
C PRO A 318 3.56 5.23 18.38
N ALA A 319 4.75 5.17 17.77
CA ALA A 319 5.27 6.20 16.88
C ALA A 319 5.73 5.57 15.56
N LEU A 320 5.74 6.35 14.48
CA LEU A 320 6.42 5.95 13.25
C LEU A 320 7.91 5.87 13.55
N THR A 321 8.53 4.76 13.19
CA THR A 321 9.94 4.47 13.50
C THR A 321 10.69 4.23 12.22
N LEU A 322 11.77 4.98 12.00
CA LEU A 322 12.81 4.61 11.04
C LEU A 322 13.82 3.72 11.77
N ARG A 323 13.91 2.47 11.36
CA ARG A 323 14.94 1.54 11.82
C ARG A 323 16.09 1.57 10.82
N GLY A 324 17.31 1.60 11.33
CA GLY A 324 18.51 1.51 10.50
C GLY A 324 19.67 0.88 11.27
N PRO A 325 20.85 0.74 10.63
CA PRO A 325 22.00 0.08 11.23
C PRO A 325 22.42 0.72 12.56
N GLY A 326 22.14 0.05 13.68
CA GLY A 326 22.53 0.52 15.02
C GLY A 326 21.75 1.73 15.54
N PHE A 327 20.61 2.10 14.95
CA PHE A 327 19.77 3.17 15.50
C PHE A 327 18.28 2.99 15.18
N HIS A 328 17.43 3.48 16.09
CA HIS A 328 16.00 3.66 15.84
C HIS A 328 15.62 5.14 16.03
N ALA A 329 14.94 5.73 15.05
CA ALA A 329 14.46 7.11 15.10
C ALA A 329 12.92 7.14 15.13
N PHE A 330 12.34 7.61 16.24
CA PHE A 330 10.90 7.63 16.49
C PHE A 330 10.35 9.04 16.25
N VAL A 331 9.35 9.18 15.38
CA VAL A 331 8.75 10.46 15.02
C VAL A 331 7.31 10.60 15.54
N THR A 332 7.01 11.73 16.18
CA THR A 332 5.71 12.00 16.82
C THR A 332 5.24 13.44 16.58
N ARG A 333 3.93 13.68 16.74
CA ARG A 333 3.32 15.02 16.66
C ARG A 333 3.43 15.84 17.94
N LYS A 334 3.65 15.18 19.09
CA LYS A 334 3.77 15.85 20.38
C LYS A 334 5.08 15.47 21.03
N LYS A 335 5.81 16.46 21.54
CA LYS A 335 7.06 16.23 22.28
C LYS A 335 6.81 15.38 23.54
N GLU A 336 5.62 15.50 24.11
CA GLU A 336 5.20 14.78 25.31
C GLU A 336 5.11 13.26 25.09
N ASP A 337 4.82 12.83 23.86
CA ASP A 337 4.68 11.42 23.49
C ASP A 337 6.02 10.67 23.50
N LEU A 338 7.14 11.40 23.56
CA LEU A 338 8.50 10.85 23.65
C LEU A 338 9.01 10.77 25.11
N LYS A 339 8.15 10.97 26.12
CA LYS A 339 8.48 10.82 27.55
C LYS A 339 7.99 9.44 28.03
N PRO A 340 8.76 8.64 28.81
CA PRO A 340 9.60 9.10 29.93
C PRO A 340 11.11 8.77 29.84
N ARG A 341 11.84 9.30 30.84
CA ARG A 341 13.30 9.36 31.08
C ARG A 341 14.07 8.03 31.05
N LEU A 342 14.18 7.35 29.92
CA LEU A 342 15.09 6.21 29.76
C LEU A 342 16.11 6.49 28.66
N SER A 343 17.16 7.24 29.01
CA SER A 343 18.52 7.00 28.54
C SER A 343 19.50 7.73 29.46
N PRO A 344 20.73 7.22 29.63
CA PRO A 344 21.79 7.90 30.37
C PRO A 344 21.96 9.30 29.79
N SER A 345 22.30 10.27 30.63
CA SER A 345 22.89 11.53 30.15
C SER A 345 24.08 11.19 29.27
N ALA A 346 23.88 11.09 27.96
CA ALA A 346 24.99 11.24 27.02
C ALA A 346 25.51 12.66 27.25
N GLY A 347 26.82 12.81 27.47
CA GLY A 347 27.43 14.14 27.47
C GLY A 347 27.13 14.86 26.15
N GLY A 348 27.33 16.19 26.13
CA GLY A 348 27.26 16.92 24.86
C GLY A 348 28.33 16.41 23.88
N LEU A 349 28.17 16.73 22.60
CA LEU A 349 29.17 16.40 21.58
C LEU A 349 30.43 17.23 21.79
N SER A 350 31.62 16.66 21.56
CA SER A 350 32.83 17.51 21.47
C SER A 350 32.67 18.52 20.33
N VAL A 351 33.26 19.71 20.45
CA VAL A 351 33.15 20.71 19.36
C VAL A 351 33.71 20.19 18.04
N THR A 352 34.82 19.44 18.07
CA THR A 352 35.41 18.85 16.86
C THR A 352 34.43 17.90 16.16
N GLU A 353 33.83 16.99 16.92
CA GLU A 353 32.85 16.03 16.38
C GLU A 353 31.58 16.73 15.89
N PHE A 354 31.14 17.78 16.58
CA PHE A 354 30.02 18.61 16.15
C PHE A 354 30.29 19.27 14.79
N LEU A 355 31.48 19.85 14.58
CA LEU A 355 31.86 20.47 13.31
C LEU A 355 31.90 19.45 12.17
N ASP A 356 32.47 18.28 12.40
CA ASP A 356 32.50 17.19 11.39
C ASP A 356 31.09 16.74 10.99
N ARG A 357 30.15 16.63 11.95
CA ARG A 357 28.76 16.25 11.69
C ARG A 357 27.93 17.38 11.03
N THR A 358 28.33 18.63 11.19
CA THR A 358 27.61 19.82 10.67
C THR A 358 28.21 20.44 9.42
N ALA A 359 29.28 19.88 8.86
CA ALA A 359 29.98 20.42 7.68
C ALA A 359 29.07 20.79 6.49
N THR A 360 27.92 20.12 6.35
CA THR A 360 26.94 20.37 5.27
C THR A 360 25.59 20.94 5.76
N ALA A 361 25.47 21.27 7.05
CA ALA A 361 24.23 21.72 7.66
C ALA A 361 24.22 23.23 7.91
N HIS A 362 23.06 23.88 7.72
CA HIS A 362 22.89 25.28 8.09
C HIS A 362 22.56 25.41 9.59
N VAL A 363 23.59 25.44 10.41
CA VAL A 363 23.46 25.65 11.86
C VAL A 363 23.09 27.10 12.12
N ALA A 364 22.02 27.36 12.86
CA ALA A 364 21.52 28.70 13.14
C ALA A 364 21.78 29.18 14.58
N ALA A 365 21.98 28.25 15.51
CA ALA A 365 22.42 28.55 16.87
C ALA A 365 23.04 27.31 17.53
N VAL A 366 24.02 27.51 18.41
CA VAL A 366 24.72 26.45 19.14
C VAL A 366 24.75 26.81 20.63
N ASN A 367 24.38 25.88 21.49
CA ASN A 367 24.58 26.00 22.92
C ASN A 367 25.67 25.02 23.34
N ALA A 368 26.75 25.55 23.91
CA ALA A 368 27.87 24.77 24.43
C ALA A 368 28.03 24.97 25.94
N SER A 369 28.53 23.95 26.62
CA SER A 369 28.89 23.97 28.03
C SER A 369 30.37 23.67 28.24
N VAL A 370 30.95 24.26 29.29
CA VAL A 370 32.29 23.95 29.80
C VAL A 370 32.18 23.93 31.33
N GLY A 371 32.10 22.73 31.92
CA GLY A 371 31.72 22.58 33.33
C GLY A 371 30.33 23.17 33.59
N ASP A 372 30.21 24.06 34.58
CA ASP A 372 28.93 24.70 34.95
C ASP A 372 28.60 25.97 34.14
N ARG A 373 29.41 26.30 33.12
CA ARG A 373 29.23 27.51 32.30
C ARG A 373 28.60 27.16 30.96
N HIS A 374 27.57 27.90 30.56
CA HIS A 374 26.91 27.77 29.27
C HIS A 374 27.17 28.98 28.37
N ILE A 375 27.39 28.73 27.10
CA ILE A 375 27.62 29.72 26.05
C ILE A 375 26.60 29.45 24.93
N SER A 376 25.86 30.48 24.55
CA SER A 376 24.97 30.45 23.39
C SER A 376 25.62 31.25 22.27
N LEU A 377 25.85 30.61 21.13
CA LEU A 377 26.37 31.20 19.90
C LEU A 377 25.23 31.27 18.89
N SER A 378 24.97 32.46 18.36
CA SER A 378 24.02 32.68 17.28
C SER A 378 24.46 33.91 16.49
N ASP A 379 24.26 33.87 15.18
CA ASP A 379 24.51 35.00 14.28
C ASP A 379 23.18 35.64 13.85
N ASP A 380 23.17 36.97 13.76
CA ASP A 380 22.06 37.78 13.24
C ASP A 380 21.77 37.49 11.75
N SER A 381 22.75 36.92 11.03
CA SER A 381 22.60 36.43 9.66
C SER A 381 21.67 35.20 9.54
N GLY A 382 21.34 34.55 10.67
CA GLY A 382 20.49 33.37 10.73
C GLY A 382 21.20 32.04 10.42
N THR A 383 22.49 32.08 10.04
CA THR A 383 23.36 30.89 9.93
C THR A 383 24.67 31.19 10.65
N THR A 384 24.98 30.38 11.68
CA THR A 384 26.26 30.39 12.38
C THR A 384 27.27 29.60 11.56
N ASP A 385 28.28 30.29 11.03
CA ASP A 385 29.40 29.69 10.32
C ASP A 385 30.17 28.72 11.23
N THR A 386 30.55 27.55 10.70
CA THR A 386 31.38 26.57 11.41
C THR A 386 32.72 27.16 11.81
N ASP A 387 33.28 28.06 11.00
CA ASP A 387 34.53 28.77 11.31
C ASP A 387 34.36 29.70 12.53
N PHE A 388 33.18 30.33 12.65
CA PHE A 388 32.84 31.17 13.79
C PHE A 388 32.67 30.34 15.07
N VAL A 389 32.01 29.18 14.99
CA VAL A 389 31.89 28.26 16.14
C VAL A 389 33.28 27.82 16.58
N GLN A 390 34.12 27.36 15.65
CA GLN A 390 35.49 26.92 15.93
C GLN A 390 36.33 28.04 16.56
N ALA A 391 36.25 29.27 16.03
CA ALA A 391 36.96 30.41 16.58
C ALA A 391 36.47 30.75 17.99
N ALA A 392 35.16 30.78 18.22
CA ALA A 392 34.55 31.11 19.51
C ALA A 392 34.84 30.07 20.60
N THR A 393 35.05 28.80 20.23
CA THR A 393 35.34 27.70 21.17
C THR A 393 36.83 27.33 21.24
N SER A 394 37.69 27.91 20.41
CA SER A 394 39.12 27.57 20.34
C SER A 394 39.87 27.71 21.67
N GLY A 395 39.41 28.61 22.57
CA GLY A 395 39.96 28.79 23.92
C GLY A 395 39.36 27.87 25.00
N LEU A 396 38.50 26.93 24.63
CA LEU A 396 37.72 26.09 25.54
C LEU A 396 37.93 24.59 25.18
N PRO A 397 39.04 23.97 25.62
CA PRO A 397 39.45 22.63 25.17
C PRO A 397 38.50 21.50 25.59
N ASP A 398 37.67 21.72 26.63
CA ASP A 398 36.69 20.75 27.12
C ASP A 398 35.24 21.17 26.82
N ALA A 399 35.03 22.08 25.85
CA ALA A 399 33.69 22.48 25.46
C ALA A 399 32.91 21.33 24.83
N GLN A 400 31.67 21.16 25.30
CA GLN A 400 30.71 20.23 24.74
C GLN A 400 29.50 20.98 24.21
N VAL A 401 28.99 20.58 23.06
CA VAL A 401 27.76 21.11 22.48
C VAL A 401 26.58 20.34 23.07
N ASP A 402 25.76 21.02 23.87
CA ASP A 402 24.57 20.44 24.50
C ASP A 402 23.37 20.47 23.56
N ARG A 403 23.25 21.53 22.75
CA ARG A 403 22.18 21.70 21.77
C ARG A 403 22.65 22.43 20.53
N ALA A 404 22.06 22.08 19.39
CA ALA A 404 22.22 22.82 18.15
C ALA A 404 20.86 23.05 17.49
N THR A 405 20.67 24.22 16.88
CA THR A 405 19.48 24.50 16.07
C THR A 405 19.89 24.56 14.62
N VAL A 406 19.31 23.69 13.79
CA VAL A 406 19.57 23.59 12.34
C VAL A 406 18.37 24.15 11.58
N SER A 407 18.66 24.89 10.50
CA SER A 407 17.67 25.36 9.55
C SER A 407 17.47 24.31 8.45
N THR A 408 16.22 23.95 8.19
CA THR A 408 15.78 23.03 7.13
C THR A 408 14.74 23.70 6.23
N PRO A 409 14.45 23.15 5.04
CA PRO A 409 13.43 23.71 4.16
C PRO A 409 12.06 23.88 4.80
N SER A 410 11.66 22.99 5.71
CA SER A 410 10.36 23.07 6.41
C SER A 410 10.39 23.72 7.80
N GLY A 411 11.53 24.22 8.28
CA GLY A 411 11.59 24.99 9.52
C GLY A 411 12.94 24.97 10.24
N ARG A 412 12.93 25.30 11.53
CA ARG A 412 14.12 25.19 12.39
C ARG A 412 13.92 24.03 13.36
N ILE A 413 14.93 23.20 13.53
CA ILE A 413 14.92 22.03 14.40
C ILE A 413 16.02 22.20 15.44
N THR A 414 15.64 22.16 16.72
CA THR A 414 16.60 22.10 17.83
C THR A 414 16.85 20.64 18.18
N VAL A 415 18.10 20.22 18.03
CA VAL A 415 18.64 18.94 18.46
C VAL A 415 19.26 19.11 19.85
N ASP A 416 18.81 18.27 20.79
CA ASP A 416 19.31 18.17 22.15
C ASP A 416 20.09 16.86 22.28
N PHE A 417 21.41 16.97 22.48
CA PHE A 417 22.32 15.83 22.48
C PHE A 417 22.17 14.97 23.73
N ALA A 418 21.91 15.60 24.88
CA ALA A 418 21.71 14.90 26.15
C ALA A 418 20.41 14.07 26.16
N GLN A 419 19.34 14.60 25.54
CA GLN A 419 18.07 13.89 25.41
C GLN A 419 18.00 13.01 24.16
N ARG A 420 18.96 13.14 23.25
CA ARG A 420 18.95 12.53 21.91
C ARG A 420 17.64 12.80 21.15
N THR A 421 17.15 14.04 21.22
CA THR A 421 15.90 14.45 20.56
C THR A 421 16.10 15.60 19.60
N GLY A 422 15.36 15.61 18.50
CA GLY A 422 15.16 16.77 17.63
C GLY A 422 13.74 17.29 17.77
N THR A 423 13.56 18.60 17.88
CA THR A 423 12.23 19.22 18.03
C THR A 423 12.10 20.47 17.17
N GLY A 424 10.97 20.62 16.48
CA GLY A 424 10.64 21.87 15.78
C GLY A 424 10.58 23.05 16.76
N VAL A 425 11.23 24.16 16.40
CA VAL A 425 11.33 25.37 17.25
C VAL A 425 9.96 26.05 17.40
N THR A 426 9.19 26.11 16.32
CA THR A 426 7.86 26.71 16.29
C THR A 426 6.79 25.70 16.73
N ARG A 427 5.58 26.19 16.96
CA ARG A 427 4.42 25.32 17.25
C ARG A 427 3.90 24.57 16.01
N SER A 428 4.41 24.88 14.83
CA SER A 428 4.00 24.25 13.56
C SER A 428 4.79 22.96 13.32
N ASP A 429 4.11 21.94 12.78
CA ASP A 429 4.73 20.68 12.43
C ASP A 429 5.70 20.83 11.23
N THR A 430 6.85 20.18 11.33
CA THR A 430 7.92 20.11 10.33
C THR A 430 7.75 18.85 9.48
N LEU A 431 8.30 18.83 8.25
CA LEU A 431 8.28 17.60 7.45
C LEU A 431 9.09 16.49 8.13
N VAL A 432 8.57 15.26 8.08
CA VAL A 432 9.24 14.09 8.69
C VAL A 432 10.64 13.90 8.11
N VAL A 433 10.82 14.05 6.80
CA VAL A 433 12.13 13.95 6.14
C VAL A 433 13.16 14.92 6.70
N ASP A 434 12.80 16.20 6.81
CA ASP A 434 13.69 17.24 7.32
C ASP A 434 14.02 17.01 8.80
N LEU A 435 13.00 16.59 9.57
CA LEU A 435 13.17 16.29 10.99
C LEU A 435 14.10 15.10 11.21
N LEU A 436 13.94 14.02 10.44
CA LEU A 436 14.81 12.86 10.52
C LEU A 436 16.23 13.21 10.08
N LEU A 437 16.42 13.78 8.89
CA LEU A 437 17.74 14.12 8.36
C LEU A 437 18.52 15.03 9.32
N ALA A 438 17.89 16.08 9.86
CA ALA A 438 18.58 16.98 10.79
C ALA A 438 18.90 16.30 12.14
N THR A 439 18.01 15.43 12.63
CA THR A 439 18.14 14.83 13.95
C THR A 439 19.12 13.65 13.93
N THR A 440 18.95 12.71 13.01
CA THR A 440 19.78 11.49 12.95
C THR A 440 21.20 11.81 12.51
N SER A 441 21.41 12.72 11.55
CA SER A 441 22.76 13.10 11.10
C SER A 441 23.61 13.73 12.20
N LEU A 442 22.98 14.35 13.22
CA LEU A 442 23.67 14.92 14.36
C LEU A 442 23.82 13.94 15.52
N LEU A 443 22.87 13.02 15.72
CA LEU A 443 22.85 12.11 16.88
C LEU A 443 23.48 10.74 16.63
N VAL A 444 23.64 10.34 15.37
CA VAL A 444 24.21 9.06 14.95
C VAL A 444 25.53 9.30 14.23
N ASP A 445 26.55 8.51 14.56
CA ASP A 445 27.85 8.56 13.88
C ASP A 445 27.80 7.74 12.58
N PHE A 446 27.28 8.36 11.52
CA PHE A 446 27.17 7.70 10.21
C PHE A 446 28.49 7.73 9.45
N THR A 447 28.86 6.59 8.85
CA THR A 447 29.82 6.57 7.75
C THR A 447 29.29 7.34 6.55
N ALA A 448 30.17 7.72 5.61
CA ALA A 448 29.76 8.40 4.38
C ALA A 448 28.73 7.57 3.58
N GLU A 449 28.94 6.26 3.49
CA GLU A 449 28.03 5.33 2.82
C GLU A 449 26.66 5.24 3.52
N GLN A 450 26.64 5.15 4.85
CA GLN A 450 25.39 5.15 5.62
C GLN A 450 24.61 6.47 5.47
N ARG A 451 25.32 7.60 5.42
CA ARG A 451 24.71 8.92 5.20
C ARG A 451 24.11 9.04 3.81
N GLU A 452 24.80 8.54 2.79
CA GLU A 452 24.29 8.47 1.42
C GLU A 452 23.06 7.56 1.33
N ALA A 453 23.11 6.36 1.93
CA ALA A 453 21.99 5.43 1.99
C ALA A 453 20.77 6.03 2.70
N LEU A 454 20.96 6.69 3.84
CA LEU A 454 19.89 7.39 4.55
C LEU A 454 19.27 8.50 3.70
N THR A 455 20.11 9.30 3.05
CA THR A 455 19.66 10.41 2.19
C THR A 455 18.87 9.85 1.01
N ALA A 456 19.37 8.80 0.35
CA ALA A 456 18.69 8.14 -0.75
C ALA A 456 17.34 7.52 -0.32
N PHE A 457 17.30 6.86 0.85
CA PHE A 457 16.09 6.25 1.40
C PHE A 457 15.00 7.29 1.72
N LEU A 458 15.40 8.45 2.25
CA LEU A 458 14.49 9.54 2.57
C LEU A 458 14.19 10.47 1.38
N THR A 459 14.83 10.26 0.23
CA THR A 459 14.60 11.06 -0.98
C THR A 459 13.36 10.59 -1.71
N ILE A 460 12.49 11.55 -2.05
CA ILE A 460 11.27 11.28 -2.81
C ILE A 460 11.59 11.40 -4.29
N THR A 461 11.62 10.27 -4.98
CA THR A 461 11.75 10.24 -6.45
C THR A 461 10.51 10.86 -7.09
N THR A 462 10.57 12.16 -7.37
CA THR A 462 9.45 12.94 -7.93
C THR A 462 9.33 12.85 -9.46
N ARG A 463 10.11 12.01 -10.13
CA ARG A 463 10.22 12.08 -11.60
C ARG A 463 9.37 11.03 -12.32
N ALA A 464 8.15 11.41 -12.68
CA ALA A 464 7.58 11.00 -13.96
C ALA A 464 8.15 11.95 -15.04
N PRO A 465 8.66 11.46 -16.18
CA PRO A 465 9.07 12.35 -17.26
C PRO A 465 7.85 13.13 -17.74
N ALA A 466 7.95 14.45 -17.75
CA ALA A 466 7.06 15.27 -18.54
C ALA A 466 7.20 14.79 -19.98
N THR A 467 6.16 14.12 -20.50
CA THR A 467 5.95 14.05 -21.94
C THR A 467 5.83 15.49 -22.40
N THR A 468 6.90 15.98 -23.02
CA THR A 468 6.88 17.20 -23.80
C THR A 468 5.63 17.15 -24.70
N PRO A 469 4.74 18.14 -24.68
CA PRO A 469 3.71 18.21 -25.69
C PRO A 469 4.44 18.33 -27.02
N GLU A 470 4.28 17.35 -27.90
CA GLU A 470 4.57 17.51 -29.31
C GLU A 470 3.85 18.77 -29.75
N THR A 471 4.63 19.82 -30.01
CA THR A 471 4.21 20.95 -30.82
C THR A 471 3.77 20.37 -32.15
N LEU A 472 2.45 20.19 -32.31
CA LEU A 472 1.78 20.06 -33.60
C LEU A 472 2.11 21.31 -34.40
N ASN A 473 3.19 21.23 -35.19
CA ASN A 473 3.51 22.18 -36.25
C ASN A 473 2.48 21.99 -37.36
N PHE A 474 1.42 22.79 -37.32
CA PHE A 474 0.60 23.04 -38.50
C PHE A 474 1.35 24.03 -39.41
N ASN A 475 2.31 23.52 -40.17
CA ASN A 475 2.72 24.16 -41.42
C ASN A 475 1.92 23.52 -42.56
N GLU A 476 0.68 23.97 -42.74
CA GLU A 476 -0.01 23.85 -44.03
C GLU A 476 0.16 25.18 -44.76
N ASN A 477 1.25 25.28 -45.52
CA ASN A 477 1.34 26.11 -46.71
C ASN A 477 2.32 25.43 -47.66
N ASP A 478 1.94 25.43 -48.94
CA ASP A 478 2.68 24.94 -50.12
C ASP A 478 2.51 23.45 -50.49
N ALA A 479 1.39 23.15 -51.16
CA ALA A 479 1.41 22.60 -52.53
C ALA A 479 -0.02 22.31 -53.03
N ASP A 480 -0.58 23.20 -53.85
CA ASP A 480 -0.92 22.85 -55.24
C ASP A 480 -1.53 24.05 -55.99
N HIS A 481 -0.68 24.68 -56.78
CA HIS A 481 -1.09 25.53 -57.88
C HIS A 481 -1.44 24.65 -59.09
N ALA A 482 -2.73 24.52 -59.39
CA ALA A 482 -3.20 24.18 -60.72
C ALA A 482 -4.40 25.07 -61.08
N SER A 483 -4.12 26.17 -61.78
CA SER A 483 -5.15 26.99 -62.44
C SER A 483 -5.83 26.21 -63.58
N PRO A 484 -7.15 26.35 -63.78
CA PRO A 484 -7.80 25.97 -65.02
C PRO A 484 -7.71 27.11 -66.05
N ALA A 485 -7.54 26.70 -67.31
CA ALA A 485 -7.56 27.57 -68.49
C ALA A 485 -8.96 28.18 -68.72
N ARG A 486 -8.99 29.38 -69.31
CA ARG A 486 -10.16 29.95 -69.99
C ARG A 486 -10.14 29.54 -71.46
N GLU A 487 -11.19 28.87 -71.92
CA GLU A 487 -12.05 29.23 -73.08
C GLU A 487 -13.27 28.32 -73.13
#